data_AF-A0A225UDU6-F1
#
_entry.id   AF-A0A225UDU6-F1
#
_cell.length_a   1.000
_cell.length_b   1.000
_cell.length_c   1.000
_cell.angle_alpha   90.00
_cell.angle_beta   90.00
_cell.angle_gamma   90.00
#
_symmetry.space_group_name_H-M   'P 1'
#
loop_
_entity.id
_entity.type
_entity.pdbx_description
1 polymer ?
#
loop_
_entity_poly.entity_id
_entity_poly.type
_entity_poly.pdbx_seq_one_letter_code
_entity_poly.pdbx_strand_id
1 'polypeptide(L)' 'MEIIKYNVDGTVERFKAHLVAQGNYQEFGVDCDEVYAPVARFESLRLALAVGTILDCHIHQNDVRTAFLN' A
#
# COMPACT_ATOMS: atom_id res chain seq x y z
N MET A 1 2.65 2.05 7.82
CA MET A 1 3.36 3.27 8.28
C MET A 1 2.62 4.45 7.69
N GLU A 2 2.03 5.29 8.53
CA GLU A 2 1.30 6.48 8.11
C GLU A 2 2.27 7.67 8.06
N ILE A 3 2.34 8.34 6.91
CA ILE A 3 3.24 9.47 6.69
C ILE A 3 2.38 10.72 6.45
N ILE A 4 2.47 11.68 7.35
CA ILE A 4 1.75 12.95 7.25
C ILE A 4 2.66 13.94 6.54
N LYS A 5 2.19 14.51 5.43
CA LYS A 5 2.91 15.57 4.71
C LYS A 5 2.37 16.91 5.18
N TYR A 6 3.28 17.80 5.59
CA TYR A 6 2.94 19.13 6.08
C TYR A 6 3.32 20.20 5.06
N ASN A 7 2.54 21.28 5.02
CA ASN A 7 2.80 22.51 4.29
C ASN A 7 3.92 23.32 4.99
N VAL A 8 4.44 24.35 4.30
CA VAL A 8 5.50 25.24 4.81
C VAL A 8 5.06 26.00 6.08
N ASP A 9 3.76 26.22 6.24
CA ASP A 9 3.14 26.84 7.41
C ASP A 9 2.83 25.85 8.56
N GLY A 10 3.19 24.57 8.40
CA GLY A 10 2.98 23.52 9.40
C GLY A 10 1.58 22.89 9.39
N THR A 11 0.68 23.31 8.49
CA THR A 11 -0.63 22.68 8.33
C THR A 11 -0.51 21.34 7.60
N VAL A 12 -1.46 20.41 7.80
CA VAL A 12 -1.43 19.12 7.10
C VAL A 12 -1.78 19.33 5.62
N GLU A 13 -0.84 19.02 4.73
CA GLU A 13 -1.05 19.03 3.27
C GLU A 13 -1.84 17.78 2.85
N ARG A 14 -1.41 16.60 3.30
CA ARG A 14 -2.07 15.32 3.01
C ARG A 14 -1.59 14.19 3.90
N PHE A 15 -2.50 13.27 4.20
CA PHE A 15 -2.18 11.98 4.79
C PHE A 15 -1.80 10.99 3.68
N LYS A 16 -0.64 10.36 3.80
CA LYS A 16 -0.19 9.28 2.91
C LYS A 16 -0.10 7.98 3.69
N ALA A 17 -0.74 6.94 3.15
CA ALA A 17 -0.58 5.58 3.62
C ALA A 17 -0.11 4.71 2.46
N HIS A 18 0.94 3.92 2.68
CA HIS A 18 1.38 2.88 1.76
C HIS A 18 1.10 1.51 2.37
N LEU A 19 0.39 0.66 1.63
CA LEU A 19 0.26 -0.76 1.92
C LEU A 19 1.40 -1.48 1.19
N VAL A 20 2.39 -1.96 1.93
CA VAL A 20 3.55 -2.68 1.38
C VAL A 20 3.58 -4.06 2.03
N ALA A 21 3.62 -5.11 1.21
CA ALA A 21 3.92 -6.44 1.70
C ALA A 21 5.41 -6.50 2.05
N GLN A 22 5.73 -6.78 3.30
CA GLN A 22 7.11 -6.89 3.75
C GLN A 22 7.65 -8.29 3.43
N GLY A 23 8.08 -8.50 2.18
CA GLY A 23 8.54 -9.81 1.68
C GLY A 23 9.92 -10.24 2.17
N ASN A 24 10.65 -9.40 2.90
CA ASN A 24 12.00 -9.68 3.36
C ASN A 24 12.08 -10.59 4.61
N TYR A 25 10.95 -11.05 5.12
CA TYR A 25 10.86 -12.04 6.22
C TYR A 25 10.44 -13.44 5.75
N GLN A 26 10.39 -13.69 4.44
CA GLN A 26 10.06 -15.02 3.92
C GLN A 26 11.19 -16.01 4.26
N GLU A 27 10.88 -17.04 5.04
CA GLU A 27 11.80 -18.13 5.32
C GLU A 27 11.71 -19.22 4.23
N PHE A 28 12.86 -19.54 3.63
CA PHE A 28 12.97 -20.59 2.60
C PHE A 28 12.53 -21.94 3.16
N GLY A 29 11.50 -22.56 2.56
CA GLY A 29 10.93 -23.84 3.02
C GLY A 29 9.83 -23.74 4.09
N VAL A 30 9.42 -22.52 4.46
CA VAL A 30 8.25 -22.26 5.33
C VAL A 30 7.22 -21.41 4.59
N ASP A 31 7.66 -20.31 3.97
CA ASP A 31 6.80 -19.38 3.22
C ASP A 31 7.09 -19.38 1.70
N CYS A 32 8.12 -20.11 1.25
CA CYS A 32 8.65 -20.09 -0.12
C CYS A 32 8.41 -21.37 -0.94
N ASP A 33 7.54 -22.28 -0.49
CA ASP A 33 7.26 -23.53 -1.22
C ASP A 33 6.47 -23.29 -2.52
N GLU A 34 5.80 -22.14 -2.61
CA GLU A 34 5.14 -21.63 -3.81
C GLU A 34 5.55 -20.17 -4.03
N VAL A 35 5.92 -19.82 -5.27
CA VAL A 35 6.24 -18.44 -5.66
C VAL A 35 4.94 -17.63 -5.69
N TYR A 36 4.44 -17.21 -4.53
CA TYR A 36 3.48 -16.13 -4.45
C TYR A 36 4.24 -14.84 -4.70
N ALA A 37 4.34 -14.42 -5.97
CA ALA A 37 4.51 -13.01 -6.25
C ALA A 37 3.46 -12.26 -5.40
N PRO A 38 3.81 -11.20 -4.65
CA PRO A 38 2.87 -10.50 -3.79
C PRO A 38 1.89 -9.68 -4.64
N VAL A 39 1.01 -10.39 -5.35
CA VAL A 39 -0.09 -9.83 -6.08
C VAL A 39 -1.14 -9.52 -5.03
N ALA A 40 -1.39 -8.22 -4.81
CA ALA A 40 -2.46 -7.79 -3.94
C ALA A 40 -3.77 -8.47 -4.41
N ARG A 41 -4.37 -9.27 -3.53
CA ARG A 41 -5.64 -9.95 -3.84
C ARG A 41 -6.74 -8.90 -4.03
N PHE A 42 -7.66 -9.15 -4.96
CA PHE A 42 -8.77 -8.24 -5.24
C PHE A 42 -9.65 -8.02 -4.00
N GLU A 43 -9.78 -9.01 -3.14
CA GLU A 43 -10.48 -8.91 -1.86
C GLU A 43 -9.83 -7.86 -0.94
N SER A 44 -8.51 -7.87 -0.84
CA SER A 44 -7.75 -6.89 -0.06
C SER A 44 -7.87 -5.49 -0.65
N LEU A 45 -7.85 -5.35 -1.98
CA LEU A 45 -8.09 -4.08 -2.66
C LEU A 45 -9.50 -3.56 -2.37
N ARG A 46 -10.52 -4.41 -2.50
CA ARG A 46 -11.92 -4.05 -2.22
C ARG A 46 -12.13 -3.63 -0.77
N LEU A 47 -11.51 -4.33 0.17
CA LEU A 47 -11.54 -3.96 1.58
C LEU A 47 -10.91 -2.58 1.81
N ALA A 48 -9.73 -2.33 1.23
CA ALA A 48 -9.05 -1.04 1.35
C ALA A 48 -9.89 0.11 0.75
N LEU A 49 -10.52 -0.11 -0.41
CA LEU A 49 -11.43 0.86 -1.02
C LEU A 49 -12.66 1.10 -0.13
N ALA A 50 -13.27 0.05 0.42
CA ALA A 50 -14.42 0.17 1.32
C ALA A 50 -14.07 0.99 2.57
N VAL A 51 -12.94 0.71 3.21
CA VAL A 51 -12.44 1.49 4.35
C VAL A 51 -12.20 2.94 3.94
N GLY A 52 -11.57 3.19 2.80
CA GLY A 52 -11.36 4.53 2.27
C GLY A 52 -12.67 5.30 2.07
N THR A 53 -13.71 4.65 1.53
CA THR A 53 -15.03 5.29 1.37
C THR A 53 -15.74 5.55 2.69
N ILE A 54 -15.60 4.68 3.70
CA ILE A 54 -16.19 4.86 5.03
C ILE A 54 -15.55 6.06 5.74
N LEU A 55 -14.25 6.27 5.53
CA LEU A 55 -13.48 7.37 6.11
C LEU A 55 -13.52 8.66 5.27
N ASP A 56 -14.40 8.72 4.26
CA ASP A 56 -14.54 9.84 3.33
C ASP A 56 -13.20 10.28 2.69
N CYS A 57 -12.31 9.31 2.46
CA CYS A 57 -11.00 9.55 1.88
C CYS A 57 -11.11 9.74 0.37
N HIS A 58 -10.40 10.74 -0.16
CA HIS A 58 -10.29 10.94 -1.60
C HIS A 58 -9.27 9.95 -2.21
N ILE A 59 -9.77 8.96 -2.96
CA ILE A 59 -8.96 7.88 -3.53
C ILE A 59 -8.46 8.29 -4.92
N HIS A 60 -7.15 8.18 -5.14
CA HIS A 60 -6.51 8.42 -6.44
C HIS A 60 -5.87 7.12 -6.95
N GLN A 61 -6.16 6.76 -8.20
CA GLN A 61 -5.46 5.68 -8.89
C GLN A 61 -4.21 6.24 -9.57
N ASN A 62 -3.06 5.62 -9.30
CA ASN A 62 -1.80 5.94 -9.97
C ASN A 62 -1.24 4.66 -10.60
N ASP A 63 -1.31 4.57 -11.93
CA ASP A 63 -0.71 3.47 -12.68
C ASP A 63 0.75 3.80 -12.99
N VAL A 64 1.67 3.08 -12.36
CA VAL A 64 3.12 3.32 -12.50
C VAL A 64 3.67 2.38 -13.57
N ARG A 65 3.91 2.92 -14.76
CA ARG A 65 4.49 2.17 -15.90
C ARG A 65 5.93 1.65 -15.67
N THR A 66 6.63 2.17 -14.68
CA THR A 66 8.02 1.83 -14.36
C THR A 66 8.17 1.55 -12.87
N ALA A 67 7.59 0.45 -12.41
CA ALA A 67 7.86 -0.08 -11.07
C ALA A 67 9.03 -1.07 -11.16
N PHE A 68 10.25 -0.59 -10.89
CA PHE A 68 11.39 -1.48 -10.65
C PHE A 68 11.30 -1.96 -9.19
N LEU A 69 11.14 -3.28 -9.02
CA LEU A 69 11.33 -3.95 -7.74
C LEU A 69 12.85 -4.11 -7.55
N ASN A 70 13.47 -3.23 -6.77
CA ASN A 70 14.84 -3.41 -6.29
C ASN A 70 14.86 -4.36 -5.09
#